data_AF-A0A6C0CPL9-F1
#
_entry.id   AF-A0A6C0CPL9-F1
#
_cell.length_a   1.000
_cell.length_b   1.000
_cell.length_c   1.000
_cell.angle_alpha   90.00
_cell.angle_beta   90.00
_cell.angle_gamma   90.00
#
_symmetry.space_group_name_H-M   'P 1'
#
loop_
_entity.id
_entity.type
_entity.pdbx_description
1 polymer ?
#
loop_
_entity_poly.entity_id
_entity_poly.type
_entity_poly.pdbx_seq_one_letter_code
_entity_poly.pdbx_strand_id
1 'polypeptide(L)' 'MGNVSLINHIIHFTLGVLSNYYNNIVPIFLLYQIFDGYKFNYKVVLKGEKTDDIQMDLLLFSLGAISLRLLK' A
#
# COMPACT_ATOMS: atom_id res chain seq x y z
N MET A 1 17.02 -5.11 7.23
CA MET A 1 15.60 -5.50 7.11
C MET A 1 14.62 -4.40 7.53
N GLY A 2 14.99 -3.40 8.37
CA GLY A 2 14.05 -2.34 8.79
C GLY A 2 13.80 -1.17 7.81
N ASN A 3 14.72 -0.87 6.87
CA ASN A 3 14.57 0.30 5.98
C ASN A 3 13.72 0.06 4.73
N VAL A 4 13.75 -1.15 4.15
CA VAL A 4 13.07 -1.41 2.86
C VAL A 4 11.55 -1.43 3.03
N SER A 5 11.05 -2.05 4.09
CA SER A 5 9.62 -2.06 4.45
C SER A 5 9.08 -0.66 4.74
N LEU A 6 9.82 0.17 5.48
CA LEU A 6 9.42 1.55 5.75
C LEU A 6 9.35 2.38 4.45
N ILE A 7 10.32 2.21 3.55
CA ILE A 7 10.30 2.90 2.25
C ILE A 7 9.10 2.45 1.41
N ASN A 8 8.77 1.16 1.39
CA ASN A 8 7.61 0.62 0.68
C ASN A 8 6.31 1.28 1.17
N HIS A 9 6.14 1.33 2.49
CA HIS A 9 5.02 2.02 3.15
C HIS A 9 4.92 3.53 2.80
N ILE A 10 6.05 4.25 2.78
CA ILE A 10 6.10 5.67 2.38
C ILE A 10 5.67 5.85 0.92
N ILE A 11 6.10 4.95 0.04
CA ILE A 11 5.72 4.97 -1.38
C ILE A 11 4.21 4.79 -1.52
N HIS A 12 3.62 3.82 -0.83
CA HIS A 12 2.18 3.56 -0.90
C HIS A 12 1.33 4.71 -0.37
N PHE A 13 1.75 5.31 0.74
CA PHE A 13 1.12 6.54 1.24
C PHE A 13 1.19 7.67 0.19
N THR A 14 2.35 7.87 -0.43
CA THR A 14 2.55 8.89 -1.46
C THR A 14 1.71 8.63 -2.70
N LEU A 15 1.59 7.36 -3.14
CA LEU A 15 0.67 6.97 -4.21
C LEU A 15 -0.79 7.26 -3.86
N GLY A 16 -1.17 7.05 -2.60
CA GLY A 16 -2.47 7.44 -2.07
C GLY A 16 -2.72 8.95 -2.25
N VAL A 17 -1.77 9.79 -1.81
CA VAL A 17 -1.85 11.25 -2.00
C VAL A 17 -2.02 11.60 -3.49
N LEU A 18 -1.16 11.04 -4.35
CA LEU A 18 -1.17 11.29 -5.79
C LEU A 18 -2.45 10.80 -6.50
N SER A 19 -3.13 9.79 -5.95
CA SER A 19 -4.37 9.26 -6.53
C SER A 19 -5.51 10.28 -6.58
N ASN A 20 -5.47 11.33 -5.75
CA ASN A 20 -6.41 12.45 -5.82
C ASN A 20 -6.22 13.32 -7.08
N TYR A 21 -5.05 13.24 -7.72
CA TYR A 21 -4.72 13.98 -8.94
C TYR A 21 -4.75 13.09 -10.19
N TYR A 22 -4.45 11.80 -10.04
CA TYR A 22 -4.35 10.84 -11.13
C TYR A 22 -5.22 9.60 -10.87
N ASN A 23 -6.42 9.59 -11.45
CA ASN A 23 -7.42 8.51 -11.24
C ASN A 23 -6.91 7.10 -11.60
N ASN A 24 -5.94 7.00 -12.51
CA ASN A 24 -5.37 5.71 -12.93
C ASN A 24 -4.50 5.05 -11.84
N ILE A 25 -4.06 5.78 -10.82
CA ILE A 25 -3.21 5.24 -9.75
C ILE A 25 -3.98 4.19 -8.93
N VAL A 26 -5.26 4.41 -8.64
CA VAL A 26 -6.08 3.46 -7.86
C VAL A 26 -6.16 2.08 -8.51
N PRO A 27 -6.61 1.92 -9.78
CA PRO A 27 -6.68 0.60 -10.39
C PRO A 27 -5.30 -0.04 -10.57
N ILE A 28 -4.24 0.73 -10.87
CA ILE A 28 -2.87 0.21 -10.96
C ILE A 28 -2.40 -0.33 -9.60
N PHE A 29 -2.66 0.42 -8.54
CA PHE A 29 -2.30 0.02 -7.18
C PHE A 29 -3.03 -1.26 -6.75
N LEU A 30 -4.33 -1.37 -7.02
CA LEU A 30 -5.09 -2.58 -6.72
C LEU A 30 -4.58 -3.80 -7.50
N LEU A 31 -4.24 -3.64 -8.78
CA LEU A 31 -3.65 -4.71 -9.57
C LEU A 31 -2.30 -5.14 -8.99
N TYR A 32 -1.44 -4.18 -8.63
CA TYR A 32 -0.16 -4.46 -7.96
C TYR A 32 -0.36 -5.29 -6.69
N GLN A 33 -1.31 -4.92 -5.83
CA GLN A 33 -1.62 -5.66 -4.60
C GLN A 33 -2.13 -7.09 -4.87
N ILE A 34 -2.93 -7.28 -5.93
CA ILE A 34 -3.40 -8.62 -6.35
C ILE A 34 -2.22 -9.48 -6.84
N PHE A 35 -1.33 -8.91 -7.66
CA PHE A 35 -0.15 -9.63 -8.16
C PHE A 35 0.79 -9.99 -7.01
N ASP A 36 0.99 -9.09 -6.05
CA ASP A 36 1.84 -9.36 -4.90
C ASP A 36 1.23 -10.45 -4.00
N GLY A 37 -0.09 -10.37 -3.75
CA GLY A 37 -0.86 -11.42 -3.08
C GLY A 37 -0.76 -12.79 -3.73
N TYR A 38 -0.85 -12.85 -5.06
CA TYR A 38 -0.73 -14.09 -5.82
C TYR A 38 0.69 -14.65 -5.79
N LYS A 39 1.71 -13.80 -6.02
CA LYS A 39 3.12 -14.20 -6.08
C LYS A 39 3.63 -14.79 -4.77
N PHE A 40 3.17 -14.25 -3.64
CA PHE A 40 3.60 -14.71 -2.33
C PHE A 40 2.80 -15.89 -1.77
N ASN A 41 1.78 -16.36 -2.51
CA ASN A 41 0.89 -17.44 -2.07
C ASN A 41 0.48 -17.21 -0.61
N TYR A 42 0.11 -15.96 -0.30
CA TYR A 42 -0.09 -15.45 1.06
C TYR A 42 -1.08 -16.36 1.79
N LYS A 43 -0.56 -17.35 2.51
CA LYS A 43 -1.25 -17.83 3.68
C LYS A 43 -1.26 -16.61 4.59
N VAL A 44 -2.45 -16.10 4.90
CA VAL A 44 -2.65 -15.05 5.90
C VAL A 44 -2.24 -15.66 7.24
N VAL A 45 -0.93 -15.75 7.48
CA VAL A 45 -0.37 -16.23 8.73
C VAL A 45 -0.11 -14.97 9.53
N LEU A 46 -0.96 -14.71 10.54
CA LEU A 46 -0.81 -13.62 11.52
C LEU A 46 0.50 -13.71 12.35
N LYS A 47 1.38 -14.67 12.05
CA LYS A 47 2.65 -14.93 12.70
C LYS A 47 3.73 -15.15 11.65
N GLY A 48 4.57 -14.16 11.43
CA GLY A 48 5.78 -14.28 10.64
C GLY A 48 6.52 -12.95 10.53
N GLU A 49 7.84 -12.99 10.58
CA GLU A 49 8.78 -11.86 10.44
C GLU A 49 8.75 -11.18 9.05
N LYS A 50 7.71 -11.39 8.23
CA LYS A 50 7.62 -10.82 6.88
C LYS A 50 6.97 -9.45 6.93
N THR A 51 7.78 -8.48 6.56
CA THR A 51 7.62 -7.03 6.73
C THR A 51 6.87 -6.32 5.60
N ASP A 52 6.27 -7.04 4.65
CA ASP A 52 5.38 -6.48 3.64
C ASP A 52 4.02 -7.13 3.85
N ASP A 53 2.98 -6.36 4.14
CA ASP A 53 1.63 -6.88 4.35
C ASP A 53 0.67 -6.06 3.48
N ILE A 54 -0.06 -6.76 2.60
CA ILE A 54 -1.06 -6.17 1.71
C ILE A 54 -2.06 -5.32 2.49
N GLN A 55 -2.43 -5.74 3.71
CA GLN A 55 -3.33 -4.98 4.57
C GLN A 55 -2.71 -3.64 4.99
N MET A 56 -1.42 -3.64 5.33
CA MET A 56 -0.70 -2.42 5.71
C MET A 56 -0.52 -1.49 4.51
N ASP A 57 -0.20 -2.04 3.34
CA ASP A 57 -0.05 -1.27 2.10
C ASP A 57 -1.36 -0.61 1.67
N LEU A 58 -2.47 -1.36 1.70
CA LEU A 58 -3.82 -0.85 1.42
C LEU A 58 -4.25 0.23 2.42
N LEU A 59 -3.95 0.03 3.70
CA LEU A 59 -4.25 1.00 4.75
C LEU A 59 -3.51 2.31 4.51
N LEU A 60 -2.19 2.24 4.26
CA LEU A 60 -1.36 3.42 4.06
C LEU A 60 -1.72 4.17 2.78
N PHE A 61 -2.01 3.45 1.69
CA PHE A 61 -2.55 4.05 0.48
C PHE A 61 -3.85 4.80 0.75
N SER A 62 -4.79 4.18 1.48
CA SER A 62 -6.08 4.79 1.82
C SER A 62 -5.90 6.04 2.71
N LEU A 63 -5.00 5.98 3.68
CA LEU A 63 -4.63 7.13 4.52
C LEU A 63 -4.03 8.27 3.69
N GLY A 64 -3.15 7.95 2.74
CA GLY A 64 -2.61 8.93 1.80
C GLY A 64 -3.71 9.61 0.99
N ALA A 65 -4.64 8.83 0.44
CA ALA A 65 -5.75 9.33 -0.36
C ALA A 65 -6.69 10.24 0.45
N ILE A 66 -6.95 9.92 1.72
CA ILE A 66 -7.86 10.69 2.57
C ILE A 66 -7.15 11.90 3.20
N SER A 67 -5.84 11.84 3.45
CA SER A 67 -5.09 12.91 4.14
C SER A 67 -5.25 14.29 3.49
N LEU A 68 -5.25 14.35 2.16
CA LEU A 68 -5.49 15.57 1.39
C LEU A 68 -6.89 16.17 1.61
N ARG A 69 -7.90 15.34 1.91
CA ARG A 69 -9.25 15.83 2.24
C ARG A 69 -9.35 16.37 3.65
N LEU A 70 -8.55 15.84 4.58
CA LEU A 70 -8.54 16.27 5.98
C LEU A 70 -7.74 17.56 6.20
N LEU A 71 -6.81 17.87 5.31
CA LEU A 71 -5.92 19.04 5.39
C LEU A 71 -6.39 20.24 4.54
N LYS A 72 -7.54 20.11 3.87
CA LYS A 72 -8.10 21.13 2.97
C LYS A 72 -9.36 21.73 3.58
#